data_AF-A0A101EMJ7-F1
#
_entry.id   AF-A0A101EMJ7-F1
#
_cell.length_a   1.000
_cell.length_b   1.000
_cell.length_c   1.000
_cell.angle_alpha   90.00
_cell.angle_beta   90.00
_cell.angle_gamma   90.00
#
_symmetry.space_group_name_H-M   'P 1'
#
loop_
_entity.id
_entity.type
_entity.pdbx_description
1 polymer ?
#
loop_
_entity_poly.entity_id
_entity_poly.type
_entity_poly.pdbx_seq_one_letter_code
_entity_poly.pdbx_strand_id
1 'polypeptide(L)'
;MDLDGILYKIGEIAEAFTGKSIQWIKDIVNPTPFQKPPRFKILKKLIKRELTVHELLSLNLQLSFIFYLLLALLLIVLFGNELYLTIISVVYFIYLRYTLLKNRDFFIEVEPYRFFYYGLTAIGFLSFLGYLLIRRFAKNVYYFYTYLIAIFVVVLAFRYIYKSKFTRDWTYGIVEDIKGELVLVSVHDDIRANVKPGKYWVDNTEDVEVGDVVKILIEERIFRSSLPKRVLEVHKAKPSSSETSTEPKAESEKSNSK
;
A
#
# COMPACT_ATOMS: atom_id res chain seq x y z
N MET A 1 -51.48 -2.99 -23.94
CA MET A 1 -50.06 -2.73 -23.63
C MET A 1 -49.27 -3.14 -24.85
N ASP A 2 -48.56 -2.20 -25.45
CA ASP A 2 -48.01 -2.32 -26.79
C ASP A 2 -46.61 -2.94 -26.77
N LEU A 3 -46.42 -4.02 -27.55
CA LEU A 3 -45.18 -4.81 -27.58
C LEU A 3 -43.98 -3.98 -28.06
N ASP A 4 -44.23 -3.01 -28.93
CA ASP A 4 -43.21 -2.12 -29.47
C ASP A 4 -42.64 -1.18 -28.40
N GLY A 5 -43.47 -0.75 -27.45
CA GLY A 5 -43.03 0.05 -26.30
C GLY A 5 -42.16 -0.74 -25.30
N ILE A 6 -42.33 -2.06 -25.25
CA ILE A 6 -41.50 -2.96 -24.42
C ILE A 6 -40.16 -3.21 -25.11
N LEU A 7 -40.17 -3.50 -26.41
CA LEU A 7 -38.96 -3.72 -27.20
C LEU A 7 -38.08 -2.46 -27.27
N TYR A 8 -38.68 -1.27 -27.42
CA TYR A 8 -37.95 0.00 -27.40
C TYR A 8 -37.26 0.24 -26.06
N LYS A 9 -37.94 0.00 -24.93
CA LYS A 9 -37.34 0.11 -23.59
C LYS A 9 -36.23 -0.90 -23.35
N ILE A 10 -36.37 -2.13 -23.88
CA ILE A 10 -35.31 -3.15 -23.79
C ILE A 10 -34.08 -2.73 -24.61
N GLY A 11 -34.28 -2.15 -25.80
CA GLY A 11 -33.20 -1.59 -26.62
C GLY A 11 -32.46 -0.44 -25.95
N GLU A 12 -33.19 0.51 -25.37
CA GLU A 12 -32.62 1.67 -24.66
C GLU A 12 -31.84 1.23 -23.39
N ILE A 13 -32.36 0.24 -22.66
CA ILE A 13 -31.66 -0.38 -21.53
C ILE A 13 -30.39 -1.10 -22.01
N ALA A 14 -30.45 -1.84 -23.12
CA ALA A 14 -29.31 -2.56 -23.67
C ALA A 14 -28.19 -1.62 -24.15
N GLU A 15 -28.53 -0.52 -24.81
CA GLU A 15 -27.56 0.51 -25.22
C GLU A 15 -26.94 1.23 -24.01
N ALA A 16 -27.76 1.60 -23.02
CA ALA A 16 -27.26 2.20 -21.79
C ALA A 16 -26.34 1.24 -21.01
N PHE A 17 -26.63 -0.07 -21.02
CA PHE A 17 -25.79 -1.10 -20.41
C PHE A 17 -24.49 -1.30 -21.19
N THR A 18 -24.55 -1.28 -22.51
CA THR A 18 -23.39 -1.45 -23.39
C THR A 18 -22.44 -0.26 -23.26
N GLY A 19 -22.95 0.97 -23.29
CA GLY A 19 -22.16 2.19 -23.09
C GLY A 19 -21.48 2.23 -21.72
N LYS A 20 -22.22 1.91 -20.64
CA LYS A 20 -21.66 1.81 -19.28
C LYS A 20 -20.63 0.69 -19.15
N SER A 21 -20.85 -0.45 -19.81
CA SER A 21 -19.92 -1.58 -19.80
C SER A 21 -18.62 -1.25 -20.53
N ILE A 22 -18.69 -0.60 -21.69
CA ILE A 22 -17.52 -0.13 -22.43
C ILE A 22 -16.73 0.89 -21.62
N GLN A 23 -17.41 1.83 -20.96
CA GLN A 23 -16.76 2.83 -20.12
C GLN A 23 -16.10 2.18 -18.88
N TRP A 24 -16.76 1.20 -18.27
CA TRP A 24 -16.21 0.42 -17.16
C TRP A 24 -14.98 -0.41 -17.58
N ILE A 25 -15.02 -1.04 -18.77
CA ILE A 25 -13.87 -1.75 -19.34
C ILE A 25 -12.72 -0.78 -19.62
N LYS A 26 -13.00 0.40 -20.19
CA LYS A 26 -11.97 1.45 -20.41
C LYS A 26 -11.35 1.90 -19.09
N ASP A 27 -12.16 2.09 -18.04
CA ASP A 27 -11.67 2.45 -16.71
C ASP A 27 -10.84 1.35 -16.04
N ILE A 28 -11.10 0.08 -16.35
CA ILE A 28 -10.28 -1.05 -15.88
C ILE A 28 -8.95 -1.12 -16.66
N VAL A 29 -8.99 -0.89 -17.97
CA VAL A 29 -7.82 -0.94 -18.85
C VAL A 29 -6.89 0.25 -18.58
N ASN A 30 -7.43 1.45 -18.37
CA ASN A 30 -6.65 2.65 -18.09
C ASN A 30 -7.22 3.43 -16.89
N PRO A 31 -7.03 2.92 -15.66
CA PRO A 31 -7.59 3.54 -14.47
C PRO A 31 -6.97 4.91 -14.21
N THR A 32 -7.82 5.93 -14.12
CA THR A 32 -7.44 7.26 -13.66
C THR A 32 -7.41 7.30 -12.12
N PRO A 33 -6.46 8.02 -11.50
CA PRO A 33 -6.35 8.11 -10.05
C PRO A 33 -7.61 8.72 -9.43
N PHE A 34 -8.01 8.21 -8.26
CA PHE A 34 -9.09 8.80 -7.48
C PHE A 34 -8.64 10.13 -6.86
N GLN A 35 -9.46 11.16 -7.02
CA GLN A 35 -9.29 12.45 -6.34
C GLN A 35 -9.74 12.42 -4.86
N LYS A 36 -10.52 11.41 -4.46
CA LYS A 36 -11.07 11.28 -3.09
C LYS A 36 -10.60 9.97 -2.46
N PRO A 37 -10.31 9.95 -1.15
CA PRO A 37 -9.81 8.77 -0.49
C PRO A 37 -10.85 7.63 -0.51
N PRO A 38 -10.42 6.38 -0.71
CA PRO A 38 -11.29 5.21 -0.69
C PRO A 38 -11.99 5.05 0.68
N ARG A 39 -13.28 4.74 0.64
CA ARG A 39 -14.11 4.57 1.85
C ARG A 39 -14.13 3.11 2.31
N PHE A 40 -13.28 2.77 3.28
CA PHE A 40 -13.23 1.42 3.86
C PHE A 40 -14.18 1.24 5.05
N LYS A 41 -15.50 1.28 4.82
CA LYS A 41 -16.49 1.16 5.92
C LYS A 41 -16.36 -0.16 6.70
N ILE A 42 -16.13 -1.28 6.01
CA ILE A 42 -16.05 -2.60 6.63
C ILE A 42 -14.74 -2.76 7.42
N LEU A 43 -13.59 -2.44 6.82
CA LEU A 43 -12.30 -2.53 7.52
C LEU A 43 -12.24 -1.58 8.72
N LYS A 44 -12.75 -0.34 8.60
CA LYS A 44 -12.82 0.60 9.74
C LYS A 44 -13.73 0.09 10.86
N LYS A 45 -14.77 -0.68 10.56
CA LYS A 45 -15.64 -1.27 11.58
C LYS A 45 -14.99 -2.47 12.27
N LEU A 46 -14.21 -3.26 11.53
CA LEU A 46 -13.49 -4.41 12.06
C LEU A 46 -12.28 -4.00 12.92
N ILE A 47 -11.61 -2.93 12.53
CA ILE A 47 -10.38 -2.46 13.17
C ILE A 47 -10.73 -1.28 14.07
N LYS A 48 -10.72 -1.50 15.38
CA LYS A 48 -10.99 -0.47 16.39
C LYS A 48 -9.87 0.58 16.54
N ARG A 49 -8.85 0.56 15.68
CA ARG A 49 -7.70 1.46 15.70
C ARG A 49 -7.87 2.53 14.63
N GLU A 50 -7.50 3.76 14.94
CA GLU A 50 -7.36 4.83 13.95
C GLU A 50 -6.20 4.48 13.02
N LEU A 51 -6.55 4.08 11.79
CA LEU A 51 -5.60 3.79 10.73
C LEU A 51 -5.67 4.86 9.66
N THR A 52 -4.51 5.22 9.12
CA THR A 52 -4.43 6.13 7.98
C THR A 52 -5.02 5.50 6.72
N VAL A 53 -5.33 6.33 5.71
CA VAL A 53 -5.81 5.84 4.40
C VAL A 53 -4.78 4.90 3.76
N HIS A 54 -3.50 5.24 3.90
CA HIS A 54 -2.38 4.43 3.43
C HIS A 54 -2.34 3.05 4.11
N GLU A 55 -2.46 3.01 5.44
CA GLU A 55 -2.47 1.75 6.20
C GLU A 55 -3.68 0.87 5.85
N LEU A 56 -4.85 1.47 5.65
CA LEU A 56 -6.05 0.74 5.22
C LEU A 56 -5.89 0.17 3.81
N LEU A 57 -5.23 0.90 2.90
CA LEU A 57 -4.89 0.42 1.56
C LEU A 57 -3.89 -0.73 1.61
N SER A 58 -2.81 -0.59 2.39
CA SER A 58 -1.81 -1.63 2.62
C SER A 58 -2.47 -2.91 3.15
N LEU A 59 -3.34 -2.78 4.16
CA LEU A 59 -4.08 -3.90 4.72
C LEU A 59 -5.06 -4.53 3.72
N ASN A 60 -5.77 -3.72 2.93
CA ASN A 60 -6.66 -4.23 1.89
C ASN A 60 -5.89 -5.07 0.86
N LEU A 61 -4.68 -4.65 0.47
CA LEU A 61 -3.81 -5.42 -0.42
C LEU A 61 -3.38 -6.75 0.22
N GLN A 62 -2.96 -6.72 1.50
CA GLN A 62 -2.58 -7.93 2.25
C GLN A 62 -3.74 -8.94 2.33
N LEU A 63 -4.91 -8.50 2.77
CA LEU A 63 -6.10 -9.35 2.90
C LEU A 63 -6.56 -9.89 1.55
N SER A 64 -6.54 -9.06 0.51
CA SER A 64 -6.91 -9.50 -0.84
C SER A 64 -5.92 -10.53 -1.39
N PHE A 65 -4.63 -10.38 -1.09
CA PHE A 65 -3.61 -11.37 -1.46
C PHE A 65 -3.80 -12.70 -0.73
N ILE A 66 -4.03 -12.67 0.59
CA ILE A 66 -4.31 -13.88 1.38
C ILE A 66 -5.56 -14.58 0.85
N PHE A 67 -6.62 -13.82 0.59
CA PHE A 67 -7.86 -14.35 0.02
C PHE A 67 -7.62 -15.02 -1.35
N TYR A 68 -6.85 -14.38 -2.22
CA TYR A 68 -6.41 -14.96 -3.49
C TYR A 68 -5.69 -16.31 -3.29
N LEU A 69 -4.71 -16.38 -2.38
CA LEU A 69 -3.97 -17.63 -2.11
C LEU A 69 -4.88 -18.75 -1.60
N LEU A 70 -5.80 -18.42 -0.68
CA LEU A 70 -6.75 -19.39 -0.13
C LEU A 70 -7.70 -19.92 -1.20
N LEU A 71 -8.23 -19.02 -2.04
CA LEU A 71 -9.15 -19.40 -3.10
C LEU A 71 -8.43 -20.19 -4.20
N ALA A 72 -7.20 -19.83 -4.56
CA ALA A 72 -6.37 -20.60 -5.49
C ALA A 72 -6.09 -22.01 -4.96
N LEU A 73 -5.72 -22.14 -3.68
CA LEU A 73 -5.53 -23.43 -3.02
C LEU A 73 -6.83 -24.26 -3.06
N LEU A 74 -7.96 -23.67 -2.71
CA LEU A 74 -9.26 -24.35 -2.73
C LEU A 74 -9.59 -24.87 -4.13
N LEU A 75 -9.41 -24.04 -5.17
CA LEU A 75 -9.67 -24.45 -6.56
C LEU A 75 -8.77 -25.61 -7.00
N ILE A 76 -7.51 -25.61 -6.57
CA ILE A 76 -6.57 -26.70 -6.88
C ILE A 76 -6.96 -28.00 -6.19
N VAL A 77 -7.39 -27.91 -4.93
CA VAL A 77 -7.81 -29.09 -4.15
C VAL A 77 -9.11 -29.67 -4.70
N LEU A 78 -10.08 -28.83 -5.06
CA LEU A 78 -11.40 -29.28 -5.51
C LEU A 78 -11.44 -29.69 -6.99
N PHE A 79 -10.83 -28.89 -7.87
CA PHE A 79 -10.95 -29.08 -9.32
C PHE A 79 -9.65 -29.52 -9.99
N GLY A 80 -8.49 -29.17 -9.43
CA GLY A 80 -7.18 -29.53 -9.99
C GLY A 80 -6.94 -29.03 -11.41
N ASN A 81 -7.64 -27.97 -11.85
CA ASN A 81 -7.65 -27.49 -13.23
C ASN A 81 -6.88 -26.16 -13.38
N GLU A 82 -5.94 -26.15 -14.33
CA GLU A 82 -5.09 -25.01 -14.68
C GLU A 82 -5.88 -23.81 -15.21
N LEU A 83 -7.02 -24.05 -15.89
CA LEU A 83 -7.88 -23.01 -16.41
C LEU A 83 -8.49 -22.17 -15.29
N TYR A 84 -9.04 -22.81 -14.25
CA TYR A 84 -9.62 -22.08 -13.11
C TYR A 84 -8.56 -21.28 -12.36
N LEU A 85 -7.38 -21.85 -12.16
CA LEU A 85 -6.23 -21.15 -11.56
C LEU A 85 -5.80 -19.94 -12.40
N THR A 86 -5.81 -20.07 -13.73
CA THR A 86 -5.46 -18.98 -14.64
C THR A 86 -6.50 -17.87 -14.58
N ILE A 87 -7.79 -18.21 -14.65
CA ILE A 87 -8.90 -17.25 -14.59
C ILE A 87 -8.84 -16.44 -13.29
N ILE A 88 -8.73 -17.10 -12.13
CA ILE A 88 -8.67 -16.38 -10.86
C ILE A 88 -7.42 -15.49 -10.74
N SER A 89 -6.28 -15.96 -11.25
CA SER A 89 -5.04 -15.18 -11.21
C SER A 89 -5.10 -13.96 -12.10
N VAL A 90 -5.72 -14.07 -13.29
CA VAL A 90 -5.98 -12.93 -14.18
C VAL A 90 -6.93 -11.93 -13.52
N VAL A 91 -8.05 -12.40 -12.97
CA VAL A 91 -9.03 -11.54 -12.28
C VAL A 91 -8.36 -10.81 -11.10
N TYR A 92 -7.59 -11.52 -10.28
CA TYR A 92 -6.86 -10.93 -9.16
C TYR A 92 -5.79 -9.94 -9.63
N PHE A 93 -5.05 -10.24 -10.70
CA PHE A 93 -4.06 -9.32 -11.24
C PHE A 93 -4.70 -8.03 -11.78
N ILE A 94 -5.84 -8.13 -12.46
CA ILE A 94 -6.62 -6.97 -12.90
C ILE A 94 -7.08 -6.14 -11.69
N TYR A 95 -7.62 -6.80 -10.66
CA TYR A 95 -8.01 -6.14 -9.40
C TYR A 95 -6.83 -5.42 -8.74
N LEU A 96 -5.66 -6.08 -8.66
CA LEU A 96 -4.46 -5.53 -8.05
C LEU A 96 -3.95 -4.32 -8.83
N ARG A 97 -3.88 -4.42 -10.16
CA ARG A 97 -3.51 -3.31 -11.04
C ARG A 97 -4.46 -2.13 -10.89
N TYR A 98 -5.77 -2.38 -10.92
CA TYR A 98 -6.78 -1.36 -10.70
C TYR A 98 -6.59 -0.66 -9.34
N THR A 99 -6.42 -1.44 -8.27
CA THR A 99 -6.30 -0.90 -6.91
C THR A 99 -5.05 -0.05 -6.73
N LEU A 100 -3.90 -0.49 -7.25
CA LEU A 100 -2.64 0.24 -7.13
C LEU A 100 -2.64 1.52 -7.97
N LEU A 101 -3.08 1.47 -9.23
CA LEU A 101 -3.08 2.64 -10.10
C LEU A 101 -4.11 3.68 -9.66
N LYS A 102 -5.28 3.22 -9.23
CA LYS A 102 -6.37 4.10 -8.87
C LYS A 102 -6.16 4.79 -7.52
N ASN A 103 -5.44 4.16 -6.60
CA ASN A 103 -5.14 4.73 -5.29
C ASN A 103 -3.71 5.26 -5.17
N ARG A 104 -3.02 5.48 -6.30
CA ARG A 104 -1.60 5.80 -6.33
C ARG A 104 -1.24 7.01 -5.46
N ASP A 105 -2.10 8.04 -5.46
CA ASP A 105 -1.85 9.30 -4.76
C ASP A 105 -2.09 9.19 -3.23
N PHE A 106 -2.63 8.06 -2.76
CA PHE A 106 -2.85 7.76 -1.34
C PHE A 106 -1.77 6.85 -0.74
N PHE A 107 -0.83 6.36 -1.55
CA PHE A 107 0.37 5.71 -1.04
C PHE A 107 1.47 6.74 -0.84
N ILE A 108 2.27 6.55 0.21
CA ILE A 108 3.50 7.33 0.41
C ILE A 108 4.42 7.14 -0.80
N GLU A 109 4.63 5.88 -1.20
CA GLU A 109 5.36 5.50 -2.42
C GLU A 109 4.71 4.26 -3.05
N VAL A 110 4.25 4.36 -4.30
CA VAL A 110 3.48 3.27 -4.95
C VAL A 110 4.38 2.18 -5.54
N GLU A 111 5.57 2.55 -6.01
CA GLU A 111 6.45 1.63 -6.73
C GLU A 111 6.86 0.39 -5.90
N PRO A 112 7.25 0.54 -4.62
CA PRO A 112 7.57 -0.61 -3.77
C PRO A 112 6.38 -1.56 -3.59
N TYR A 113 5.16 -1.03 -3.40
CA TYR A 113 3.94 -1.83 -3.30
C TYR A 113 3.66 -2.56 -4.62
N ARG A 114 3.77 -1.86 -5.74
CA ARG A 114 3.55 -2.45 -7.07
C ARG A 114 4.50 -3.60 -7.35
N PHE A 115 5.80 -3.39 -7.13
CA PHE A 115 6.79 -4.43 -7.33
C PHE A 115 6.56 -5.61 -6.39
N PHE A 116 6.30 -5.33 -5.10
CA PHE A 116 6.09 -6.36 -4.10
C PHE A 116 4.90 -7.26 -4.43
N TYR A 117 3.72 -6.67 -4.65
CA TYR A 117 2.50 -7.44 -4.88
C TYR A 117 2.46 -8.07 -6.28
N TYR A 118 3.00 -7.43 -7.33
CA TYR A 118 3.12 -8.09 -8.63
C TYR A 118 4.04 -9.31 -8.56
N GLY A 119 5.19 -9.16 -7.90
CA GLY A 119 6.13 -10.26 -7.69
C GLY A 119 5.51 -11.41 -6.89
N LEU A 120 4.90 -11.11 -5.75
CA LEU A 120 4.23 -12.14 -4.93
C LEU A 120 3.08 -12.84 -5.67
N THR A 121 2.30 -12.09 -6.45
CA THR A 121 1.22 -12.68 -7.27
C THR A 121 1.78 -13.63 -8.33
N ALA A 122 2.84 -13.22 -9.02
CA ALA A 122 3.51 -14.05 -10.02
C ALA A 122 4.10 -15.31 -9.41
N ILE A 123 4.82 -15.18 -8.28
CA ILE A 123 5.39 -16.33 -7.56
C ILE A 123 4.28 -17.27 -7.08
N GLY A 124 3.19 -16.73 -6.53
CA GLY A 124 2.03 -17.51 -6.09
C GLY A 124 1.42 -18.31 -7.24
N PHE A 125 1.10 -17.64 -8.35
CA PHE A 125 0.56 -18.29 -9.56
C PHE A 125 1.50 -19.37 -10.10
N LEU A 126 2.79 -19.06 -10.28
CA LEU A 126 3.77 -20.02 -10.80
C LEU A 126 3.99 -21.19 -9.85
N SER A 127 3.88 -20.98 -8.54
CA SER A 127 3.96 -22.06 -7.56
C SER A 127 2.74 -22.99 -7.69
N PHE A 128 1.54 -22.44 -7.77
CA PHE A 128 0.34 -23.25 -7.93
C PHE A 128 0.32 -24.01 -9.26
N LEU A 129 0.71 -23.34 -10.36
CA LEU A 129 0.81 -23.95 -11.68
C LEU A 129 1.89 -25.03 -11.71
N GLY A 130 3.08 -24.73 -11.18
CA GLY A 130 4.19 -25.67 -11.08
C GLY A 130 3.81 -26.94 -10.31
N TYR A 131 3.07 -26.79 -9.21
CA TYR A 131 2.52 -27.94 -8.47
C TYR A 131 1.58 -28.80 -9.31
N LEU A 132 0.65 -28.20 -10.06
CA LEU A 132 -0.25 -28.95 -10.95
C LEU A 132 0.52 -29.72 -12.03
N LEU A 133 1.54 -29.10 -12.63
CA LEU A 133 2.40 -29.71 -13.63
C LEU A 133 3.20 -30.87 -13.04
N ILE A 134 3.86 -30.66 -11.90
CA ILE A 134 4.65 -31.70 -11.24
C ILE A 134 3.77 -32.86 -10.82
N ARG A 135 2.58 -32.62 -10.27
CA ARG A 135 1.64 -33.68 -9.92
C ARG A 135 1.26 -34.54 -11.13
N ARG A 136 1.25 -33.98 -12.34
CA ARG A 136 0.94 -34.71 -13.59
C ARG A 136 2.09 -35.59 -14.06
N PHE A 137 3.34 -35.16 -13.87
CA PHE A 137 4.53 -35.82 -14.46
C PHE A 137 5.44 -36.52 -13.44
N ALA A 138 5.28 -36.26 -12.14
CA ALA A 138 6.14 -36.79 -11.10
C ALA A 138 5.98 -38.31 -10.99
N LYS A 139 7.09 -39.03 -11.17
CA LYS A 139 7.16 -40.49 -11.02
C LYS A 139 7.52 -40.92 -9.59
N ASN A 140 8.05 -39.99 -8.79
CA ASN A 140 8.50 -40.23 -7.42
C ASN A 140 8.36 -38.97 -6.55
N VAL A 141 8.56 -39.13 -5.24
CA VAL A 141 8.45 -38.02 -4.27
C VAL A 141 9.57 -36.98 -4.41
N TYR A 142 10.73 -37.35 -4.96
CA TYR A 142 11.89 -36.45 -5.08
C TYR A 142 11.62 -35.25 -6.00
N TYR A 143 10.71 -35.39 -6.97
CA TYR A 143 10.26 -34.24 -7.78
C TYR A 143 9.60 -33.16 -6.91
N PHE A 144 8.80 -33.55 -5.91
CA PHE A 144 8.15 -32.59 -5.01
C PHE A 144 9.16 -31.93 -4.07
N TYR A 145 10.16 -32.65 -3.55
CA TYR A 145 11.21 -32.04 -2.74
C TYR A 145 12.06 -31.05 -3.53
N THR A 146 12.48 -31.44 -4.74
CA THR A 146 13.24 -30.57 -5.65
C THR A 146 12.45 -29.31 -5.98
N TYR A 147 11.15 -29.47 -6.22
CA TYR A 147 10.24 -28.36 -6.47
C TYR A 147 10.10 -27.41 -5.29
N LEU A 148 9.92 -27.93 -4.07
CA LEU A 148 9.85 -27.09 -2.87
C LEU A 148 11.15 -26.29 -2.67
N ILE A 149 12.30 -26.91 -2.91
CA ILE A 149 13.60 -26.22 -2.89
C ILE A 149 13.64 -25.11 -3.95
N ALA A 150 13.19 -25.40 -5.18
CA ALA A 150 13.17 -24.41 -6.25
C ALA A 150 12.28 -23.19 -5.89
N ILE A 151 11.08 -23.42 -5.37
CA ILE A 151 10.19 -22.33 -4.91
C ILE A 151 10.83 -21.54 -3.78
N PHE A 152 11.45 -22.21 -2.82
CA PHE A 152 12.16 -21.55 -1.72
C PHE A 152 13.28 -20.63 -2.22
N VAL A 153 14.09 -21.10 -3.18
CA VAL A 153 15.14 -20.29 -3.81
C VAL A 153 14.56 -19.10 -4.55
N VAL A 154 13.46 -19.26 -5.29
CA VAL A 154 12.77 -18.16 -5.97
C VAL A 154 12.28 -17.11 -4.98
N VAL A 155 11.69 -17.52 -3.86
CA VAL A 155 11.23 -16.60 -2.80
C VAL A 155 12.40 -15.84 -2.18
N LEU A 156 13.53 -16.52 -1.90
CA LEU A 156 14.73 -15.86 -1.38
C LEU A 156 15.34 -14.88 -2.39
N ALA A 157 15.41 -15.26 -3.66
CA ALA A 157 15.89 -14.39 -4.73
C ALA A 157 15.00 -13.15 -4.87
N PHE A 158 13.68 -13.32 -4.85
CA PHE A 158 12.74 -12.21 -4.88
C PHE A 158 12.93 -11.27 -3.68
N ARG A 159 13.05 -11.83 -2.47
CA ARG A 159 13.34 -11.04 -1.25
C ARG A 159 14.64 -10.26 -1.39
N TYR A 160 15.70 -10.89 -1.91
CA TYR A 160 16.99 -10.24 -2.12
C TYR A 160 16.88 -9.07 -3.12
N ILE A 161 16.23 -9.29 -4.27
CA ILE A 161 16.01 -8.26 -5.29
C ILE A 161 15.20 -7.10 -4.73
N TYR A 162 14.11 -7.41 -4.00
CA TYR A 162 13.28 -6.39 -3.37
C TYR A 162 14.12 -5.53 -2.41
N LYS A 163 14.88 -6.19 -1.53
CA LYS A 163 15.74 -5.51 -0.56
C LYS A 163 16.77 -4.63 -1.24
N SER A 164 17.47 -5.15 -2.25
CA SER A 164 18.49 -4.40 -2.98
C SER A 164 17.94 -3.17 -3.71
N LYS A 165 16.70 -3.22 -4.19
CA LYS A 165 16.12 -2.14 -5.00
C LYS A 165 15.40 -1.08 -4.17
N PHE A 166 14.72 -1.49 -3.10
CA PHE A 166 13.77 -0.60 -2.41
C PHE A 166 14.09 -0.33 -0.95
N THR A 167 14.90 -1.16 -0.27
CA THR A 167 15.12 -0.98 1.16
C THR A 167 15.95 0.26 1.46
N ARG A 168 15.59 0.94 2.55
CA ARG A 168 16.33 2.04 3.16
C ARG A 168 16.47 1.77 4.66
N ASP A 169 17.45 2.39 5.29
CA ASP A 169 17.80 2.29 6.71
C ASP A 169 17.21 3.42 7.57
N TRP A 170 16.25 4.16 7.03
CA TRP A 170 15.54 5.22 7.74
C TRP A 170 14.04 5.26 7.39
N THR A 171 13.26 5.88 8.27
CA THR A 171 11.83 6.18 8.07
C THR A 171 11.50 7.57 8.61
N TYR A 172 10.31 8.09 8.29
CA TYR A 172 9.79 9.31 8.91
C TYR A 172 8.76 8.98 9.99
N GLY A 173 8.63 9.86 10.97
CA GLY A 173 7.57 9.83 11.97
C GLY A 173 7.29 11.20 12.56
N ILE A 174 6.22 11.30 13.33
CA ILE A 174 5.77 12.53 13.99
C ILE A 174 5.99 12.38 15.50
N VAL A 175 6.62 13.38 16.13
CA VAL A 175 6.82 13.41 17.58
C VAL A 175 5.49 13.62 18.29
N GLU A 176 5.13 12.71 19.19
CA GLU A 176 3.89 12.78 19.98
C GLU A 176 4.13 13.14 21.45
N ASP A 177 5.23 12.69 22.05
CA ASP A 177 5.54 12.91 23.46
C ASP A 177 7.06 12.90 23.68
N ILE A 178 7.54 13.61 24.70
CA ILE A 178 8.96 13.73 25.03
C ILE A 178 9.14 13.44 26.52
N LYS A 179 10.02 12.49 26.84
CA LYS A 179 10.36 12.10 28.21
C LYS A 179 11.88 12.04 28.40
N GLY A 180 12.45 13.16 28.84
CA GLY A 180 13.90 13.26 29.05
C GLY A 180 14.65 13.04 27.73
N GLU A 181 15.47 11.99 27.67
CA GLU A 181 16.28 11.63 26.50
C GLU A 181 15.53 10.74 25.48
N LEU A 182 14.27 10.36 25.77
CA LEU A 182 13.47 9.53 24.90
C LEU A 182 12.31 10.31 24.30
N VAL A 183 12.02 10.04 23.03
CA VAL A 183 10.93 10.67 22.28
C VAL A 183 9.99 9.59 21.78
N LEU A 184 8.69 9.79 21.99
CA LEU A 184 7.65 8.94 21.44
C LEU A 184 7.33 9.41 20.03
N VAL A 185 7.59 8.57 19.04
CA VAL A 185 7.36 8.90 17.64
C VAL A 185 6.31 7.98 17.04
N SER A 186 5.34 8.58 16.37
CA SER A 186 4.30 7.90 15.58
C SER A 186 4.82 7.67 14.17
N VAL A 187 4.93 6.40 13.78
CA VAL A 187 5.46 5.99 12.48
C VAL A 187 4.36 5.30 11.70
N HIS A 188 4.21 5.66 10.42
CA HIS A 188 3.29 5.02 9.49
C HIS A 188 3.85 3.69 8.95
N ASP A 189 3.00 2.93 8.25
CA ASP A 189 3.46 1.76 7.49
C ASP A 189 4.48 2.21 6.45
N ASP A 190 5.69 1.65 6.51
CA ASP A 190 6.73 1.90 5.52
C ASP A 190 7.31 0.55 5.05
N ILE A 191 6.85 0.14 3.86
CA ILE A 191 7.26 -1.13 3.25
C ILE A 191 8.76 -1.15 2.87
N ARG A 192 9.38 0.01 2.61
CA ARG A 192 10.80 0.10 2.25
C ARG A 192 11.69 -0.05 3.48
N ALA A 193 11.29 0.59 4.58
CA ALA A 193 11.96 0.47 5.87
C ALA A 193 11.58 -0.85 6.59
N ASN A 194 10.52 -1.55 6.14
CA ASN A 194 9.95 -2.72 6.80
C ASN A 194 9.56 -2.41 8.27
N VAL A 195 9.06 -1.19 8.51
CA VAL A 195 8.58 -0.74 9.83
C VAL A 195 7.06 -0.84 9.87
N LYS A 196 6.54 -1.39 10.97
CA LYS A 196 5.10 -1.50 11.20
C LYS A 196 4.53 -0.19 11.74
N PRO A 197 3.27 0.16 11.39
CA PRO A 197 2.63 1.36 11.90
C PRO A 197 2.41 1.29 13.41
N GLY A 198 2.88 2.28 14.15
CA GLY A 198 2.97 2.21 15.60
C GLY A 198 3.59 3.44 16.25
N LYS A 199 3.51 3.47 17.57
CA LYS A 199 4.21 4.45 18.41
C LYS A 199 5.44 3.78 19.00
N TYR A 200 6.59 4.42 18.87
CA TYR A 200 7.88 3.87 19.30
C TYR A 200 8.63 4.89 20.14
N TRP A 201 9.18 4.45 21.26
CA TRP A 201 10.17 5.23 22.00
C TRP A 201 11.51 5.10 21.30
N VAL A 202 12.12 6.23 20.96
CA VAL A 202 13.41 6.31 20.28
C VAL A 202 14.33 7.27 21.02
N ASP A 203 15.63 7.03 20.88
CA ASP A 203 16.65 7.89 21.47
C ASP A 203 16.62 9.27 20.80
N ASN A 204 16.64 10.32 21.63
CA ASN A 204 16.71 11.68 21.15
C ASN A 204 18.15 12.16 21.05
N THR A 205 18.57 12.54 19.85
CA THR A 205 19.90 13.14 19.61
C THR A 205 19.83 14.59 19.18
N GLU A 206 18.62 15.13 18.97
CA GLU A 206 18.41 16.45 18.40
C GLU A 206 17.41 17.24 19.26
N ASP A 207 17.36 18.56 19.06
CA ASP A 207 16.33 19.38 19.68
C ASP A 207 15.00 19.22 18.92
N VAL A 208 14.05 18.52 19.53
CA VAL A 208 12.74 18.16 18.95
C VAL A 208 11.60 18.69 19.79
N GLU A 209 10.58 19.20 19.12
CA GLU A 209 9.33 19.63 19.74
C GLU A 209 8.18 18.67 19.38
N VAL A 210 7.12 18.66 20.20
CA VAL A 210 5.93 17.87 19.91
C VAL A 210 5.28 18.38 18.62
N GLY A 211 5.03 17.47 17.68
CA GLY A 211 4.51 17.76 16.35
C GLY A 211 5.56 17.86 15.25
N ASP A 212 6.86 17.83 15.58
CA ASP A 212 7.92 17.82 14.58
C ASP A 212 7.93 16.52 13.75
N VAL A 213 8.30 16.65 12.48
CA VAL A 213 8.52 15.51 11.59
C VAL A 213 9.99 15.13 11.67
N VAL A 214 10.27 13.92 12.12
CA VAL A 214 11.63 13.43 12.34
C VAL A 214 11.97 12.30 11.38
N LYS A 215 13.20 12.32 10.90
CA LYS A 215 13.83 11.18 10.22
C LYS A 215 14.45 10.28 11.27
N ILE A 216 14.14 8.99 11.23
CA ILE A 216 14.51 8.03 12.27
C ILE A 216 15.34 6.93 11.64
N LEU A 217 16.48 6.62 12.26
CA LEU A 217 17.28 5.44 11.94
C LEU A 217 16.52 4.18 12.35
N ILE A 218 16.52 3.19 11.46
CA ILE A 218 15.90 1.90 11.74
C ILE A 218 16.96 0.81 11.89
N GLU A 219 16.74 -0.07 12.85
CA GLU A 219 17.50 -1.29 13.02
C GLU A 219 16.80 -2.44 12.30
N GLU A 220 17.46 -3.00 11.29
CA GLU A 220 16.95 -4.14 10.56
C GLU A 220 17.04 -5.40 11.42
N ARG A 221 15.96 -6.20 11.42
CA ARG A 221 15.95 -7.52 12.07
C ARG A 221 15.75 -8.61 11.02
N ILE A 222 16.56 -9.66 11.10
CA ILE A 222 16.47 -10.78 10.16
C ILE A 222 15.11 -11.47 10.33
N PHE A 223 14.36 -11.61 9.23
CA PHE A 223 13.01 -12.22 9.18
C PHE A 223 11.96 -11.56 10.09
N ARG A 224 12.20 -10.34 10.58
CA ARG A 224 11.24 -9.57 11.40
C ARG A 224 11.13 -8.16 10.87
N SER A 225 10.12 -7.42 11.33
CA SER A 225 10.00 -5.99 11.04
C SER A 225 11.14 -5.22 11.71
N SER A 226 11.63 -4.19 11.03
CA SER A 226 12.64 -3.26 11.55
C SER A 226 12.09 -2.48 12.74
N LEU A 227 12.99 -2.00 13.60
CA LEU A 227 12.62 -1.15 14.74
C LEU A 227 13.18 0.26 14.56
N PRO A 228 12.37 1.31 14.76
CA PRO A 228 12.88 2.66 14.95
C PRO A 228 13.80 2.70 16.17
N LYS A 229 14.97 3.33 16.04
CA LYS A 229 15.99 3.35 17.10
C LYS A 229 16.29 4.76 17.60
N ARG A 230 16.59 5.68 16.69
CA ARG A 230 17.13 7.00 17.04
C ARG A 230 16.76 8.06 16.01
N VAL A 231 16.53 9.29 16.46
CA VAL A 231 16.34 10.44 15.57
C VAL A 231 17.65 10.74 14.81
N LEU A 232 17.56 11.09 13.53
CA LEU A 232 18.70 11.48 12.69
C LEU A 232 18.63 12.95 12.31
N GLU A 233 17.45 13.42 11.92
CA GLU A 233 17.22 14.77 11.41
C GLU A 233 15.82 15.23 11.83
N VAL A 234 15.67 16.53 12.11
CA VAL A 234 14.40 17.16 12.48
C VAL A 234 13.97 18.13 11.38
N HIS A 235 12.77 17.91 10.86
CA HIS A 235 12.10 18.85 9.99
C HIS A 235 11.09 19.63 10.83
N LYS A 236 11.52 20.82 11.29
CA LYS A 236 10.65 21.70 12.08
C LYS A 236 9.39 22.02 11.29
N ALA A 237 8.22 21.78 11.89
CA ALA A 237 7.00 22.34 11.34
C ALA A 237 7.16 23.88 11.36
N LYS A 238 6.94 24.56 10.23
CA LYS A 238 7.05 26.02 10.14
C LYS A 238 6.34 26.65 11.36
N PRO A 239 6.93 27.64 12.04
CA PRO A 239 6.20 28.34 13.08
C PRO A 239 4.94 28.96 12.47
N SER A 240 3.81 28.75 13.15
CA SER A 240 2.61 29.55 12.96
C SER A 240 3.01 31.02 12.93
N SER A 241 2.92 31.64 11.76
CA SER A 241 3.19 33.06 11.54
C SER A 241 2.04 33.87 12.13
N SER A 242 2.02 33.96 13.46
CA SER A 242 1.35 35.04 14.20
C SER A 242 2.42 36.07 14.52
N GLU A 243 2.13 37.33 14.19
CA GLU A 243 2.96 38.54 14.34
C GLU A 243 3.86 38.91 13.13
N THR A 244 3.22 39.20 11.99
CA THR A 244 3.66 40.34 11.18
C THR A 244 2.81 41.54 11.59
N SER A 245 3.21 42.21 12.68
CA SER A 245 2.71 43.55 13.00
C SER A 245 3.37 44.54 12.04
N THR A 246 2.75 44.74 10.88
CA THR A 246 2.99 45.94 10.06
C THR A 246 1.96 47.00 10.46
N GLU A 247 2.19 47.66 11.59
CA GLU A 247 1.73 49.03 11.79
C GLU A 247 2.93 49.97 11.56
N PRO A 248 2.89 50.86 10.56
CA PRO A 248 3.84 51.95 10.48
C PRO A 248 3.52 52.96 11.57
N LYS A 249 4.51 53.25 12.44
CA LYS A 249 4.47 54.41 13.33
C LYS A 249 4.21 55.68 12.52
N ALA A 250 3.15 56.38 12.90
CA ALA A 250 2.92 57.77 12.51
C ALA A 250 4.07 58.63 13.07
N GLU A 251 4.94 59.13 12.19
CA GLU A 251 5.76 60.31 12.50
C GLU A 251 4.96 61.56 12.14
N SER A 252 4.35 62.14 13.17
CA SER A 252 3.83 63.50 13.16
C SER A 252 4.98 64.50 13.06
N GLU A 253 4.87 65.39 12.09
CA GLU A 253 5.32 66.79 12.04
C GLU A 253 6.16 67.31 13.23
N LYS A 254 7.35 67.84 12.92
CA LYS A 254 7.89 69.10 13.47
C LYS A 254 9.21 69.47 12.78
N SER A 255 9.17 70.43 11.85
CA SER A 255 10.20 71.48 11.81
C SER A 255 9.64 72.75 11.19
N ASN A 256 9.43 73.72 12.07
CA ASN A 256 9.10 75.10 11.77
C ASN A 256 10.40 75.87 11.42
N SER A 257 10.30 76.78 10.46
CA SER A 257 11.03 78.05 10.30
C SER A 257 12.55 78.15 10.60
N LYS A 258 13.32 78.48 9.55
CA LYS A 258 13.89 79.84 9.32
C LYS A 258 14.54 79.94 7.95
#